data_AF-A0A811NV73-F1
#
_entry.id   AF-A0A811NV73-F1
#
_cell.length_a   1.000
_cell.length_b   1.000
_cell.length_c   1.000
_cell.angle_alpha   90.00
_cell.angle_beta   90.00
_cell.angle_gamma   90.00
#
_symmetry.space_group_name_H-M   'P 1'
#
loop_
_entity.id
_entity.type
_entity.pdbx_description
1 polymer ?
#
loop_
_entity_poly.entity_id
_entity_poly.type
_entity_poly.pdbx_seq_one_letter_code
_entity_poly.pdbx_strand_id
1 'polypeptide(L)'
;MEILARLPAKSVGHCRCLSRAWRAMLSSDYFVDLHAWHANKPGHPQLLLSPVGSSYDGYIYSWRPSGSGAVEKLMRDDFGGGETVPLTKPCRGLVLIRATDGGGYFVCNPSTGESLALPDSEAPLKMTFRRDGLELPFYRRDMALVTAQ
;
A
#
# COMPACT_ATOMS: atom_id res chain seq x y z
N MET A 1 -3.55 -19.91 -13.79
CA MET A 1 -3.01 -18.65 -13.23
C MET A 1 -3.74 -17.40 -13.73
N GLU A 2 -4.13 -17.32 -15.01
CA GLU A 2 -4.77 -16.13 -15.59
C GLU A 2 -6.04 -15.64 -14.88
N ILE A 3 -6.89 -16.55 -14.40
CA ILE A 3 -8.10 -16.19 -13.64
C ILE A 3 -7.71 -15.46 -12.35
N LEU A 4 -6.74 -16.01 -11.62
CA LEU A 4 -6.26 -15.45 -10.35
C LEU A 4 -5.56 -14.11 -10.55
N ALA A 5 -4.90 -13.91 -11.69
CA ALA A 5 -4.26 -12.65 -12.04
C ALA A 5 -5.27 -11.49 -12.22
N ARG A 6 -6.55 -11.79 -12.41
CA ARG A 6 -7.64 -10.80 -12.55
C ARG A 6 -8.38 -10.54 -11.25
N LEU A 7 -8.14 -11.36 -10.21
CA LEU A 7 -8.79 -11.19 -8.92
C LEU A 7 -8.16 -10.04 -8.13
N PRO A 8 -8.92 -9.38 -7.24
CA PRO A 8 -8.37 -8.45 -6.27
C PRO A 8 -7.24 -9.11 -5.47
N ALA A 9 -6.16 -8.37 -5.21
CA ALA A 9 -4.99 -8.91 -4.51
C ALA A 9 -5.32 -9.49 -3.12
N LYS A 10 -6.37 -9.01 -2.44
CA LYS A 10 -6.87 -9.59 -1.19
C LYS A 10 -7.31 -11.05 -1.35
N SER A 11 -8.11 -11.34 -2.38
CA SER A 11 -8.57 -12.70 -2.68
C SER A 11 -7.39 -13.60 -3.06
N VAL A 12 -6.44 -13.08 -3.84
CA VAL A 12 -5.21 -13.80 -4.20
C VAL A 12 -4.37 -14.11 -2.94
N GLY A 13 -4.29 -13.18 -2.00
CA GLY A 13 -3.65 -13.38 -0.69
C GLY A 13 -4.26 -14.55 0.07
N HIS A 14 -5.59 -14.67 0.11
CA HIS A 14 -6.27 -15.81 0.73
C HIS A 14 -5.94 -17.13 0.02
N CYS A 15 -5.84 -17.13 -1.32
CA CYS A 15 -5.45 -18.32 -2.09
C CYS A 15 -4.04 -18.82 -1.74
N ARG A 16 -3.11 -17.94 -1.33
CA ARG A 16 -1.76 -18.34 -0.86
C ARG A 16 -1.78 -19.15 0.43
N CYS A 17 -2.88 -19.10 1.18
CA CYS A 17 -3.06 -19.85 2.42
C CYS A 17 -3.65 -21.25 2.19
N LEU A 18 -4.19 -21.53 1.00
CA LEU A 18 -4.88 -22.80 0.71
C LEU A 18 -3.92 -23.99 0.58
N SER A 19 -2.72 -23.78 0.02
CA SER A 19 -1.69 -24.83 -0.03
C SER A 19 -0.29 -24.27 -0.30
N ARG A 20 0.75 -25.09 -0.05
CA ARG A 20 2.15 -24.75 -0.37
C ARG A 20 2.37 -24.56 -1.87
N ALA A 21 1.73 -25.40 -2.72
CA ALA A 21 1.83 -25.29 -4.17
C ALA A 21 1.22 -23.97 -4.68
N TRP A 22 0.06 -23.59 -4.13
CA TRP A 22 -0.59 -22.32 -4.45
C TRP A 22 0.25 -21.12 -4.00
N ARG A 23 0.85 -21.18 -2.80
CA ARG A 23 1.77 -20.15 -2.33
C ARG A 23 2.97 -19.97 -3.26
N ALA A 24 3.62 -21.06 -3.67
CA ALA A 24 4.77 -21.02 -4.57
C ALA A 24 4.39 -20.43 -5.94
N MET A 25 3.28 -20.89 -6.52
CA MET A 25 2.76 -20.40 -7.79
C MET A 25 2.44 -18.89 -7.75
N LEU A 26 1.73 -18.44 -6.70
CA LEU A 26 1.29 -17.06 -6.53
C LEU A 26 2.40 -16.11 -6.03
N SER A 27 3.55 -16.65 -5.64
CA SER A 27 4.74 -15.86 -5.27
C SER A 27 5.79 -15.81 -6.39
N SER A 28 5.51 -16.42 -7.55
CA SER A 28 6.42 -16.37 -8.69
C SER A 28 6.42 -14.98 -9.35
N ASP A 29 7.59 -14.55 -9.83
CA ASP A 29 7.74 -13.26 -10.53
C ASP A 29 6.77 -13.13 -11.71
N TYR A 30 6.62 -14.21 -12.48
CA TYR A 30 5.67 -14.28 -13.59
C TYR A 30 4.24 -13.95 -13.15
N PHE A 31 3.77 -14.52 -12.03
CA PHE A 31 2.43 -14.23 -11.52
C PHE A 31 2.31 -12.78 -11.03
N VAL A 32 3.33 -12.27 -10.33
CA VAL A 32 3.37 -10.90 -9.81
C VAL A 32 3.29 -9.89 -10.96
N ASP A 33 4.07 -10.07 -12.02
CA ASP A 33 4.08 -9.18 -13.18
C ASP A 33 2.76 -9.26 -13.95
N LEU A 34 2.22 -10.47 -14.14
CA LEU A 34 0.93 -10.67 -14.80
C LEU A 34 -0.22 -10.03 -14.01
N HIS A 35 -0.23 -10.18 -12.68
CA HIS A 35 -1.22 -9.56 -11.79
C HIS A 35 -1.08 -8.03 -11.81
N ALA A 36 0.14 -7.49 -11.76
CA ALA A 36 0.41 -6.07 -11.84
C ALA A 36 -0.02 -5.47 -13.18
N TRP A 37 0.21 -6.17 -14.29
CA TRP A 37 -0.23 -5.76 -15.62
C TRP A 37 -1.76 -5.68 -15.69
N HIS A 38 -2.46 -6.68 -15.16
CA HIS A 38 -3.92 -6.69 -15.11
C HIS A 38 -4.48 -5.58 -14.21
N ALA A 39 -3.85 -5.33 -13.06
CA ALA A 39 -4.28 -4.28 -12.12
C ALA A 39 -4.11 -2.87 -12.71
N ASN A 40 -3.11 -2.65 -13.57
CA ASN A 40 -2.78 -1.36 -14.17
C ASN A 40 -3.15 -1.26 -15.65
N LYS A 41 -4.10 -2.08 -16.12
CA LYS A 41 -4.46 -2.14 -17.54
C LYS A 41 -4.99 -0.77 -18.02
N PRO A 42 -4.51 -0.26 -19.18
CA PRO A 42 -5.05 0.96 -19.78
C PRO A 42 -6.57 0.83 -19.98
N GLY A 43 -7.33 1.82 -19.51
CA GLY A 43 -8.80 1.84 -19.58
C GLY A 43 -9.53 1.42 -18.30
N HIS A 44 -8.82 0.95 -17.26
CA HIS A 44 -9.41 0.59 -15.97
C HIS A 44 -8.69 1.23 -14.77
N PRO A 45 -8.58 2.58 -14.70
CA PRO A 45 -7.85 3.24 -13.63
C PRO A 45 -8.52 2.97 -12.27
N GLN A 46 -7.74 2.65 -11.24
CA GLN A 46 -8.20 2.62 -9.86
C GLN A 46 -7.59 3.82 -9.13
N LEU A 47 -8.42 4.65 -8.51
CA LEU A 47 -7.99 5.80 -7.73
C LEU A 47 -7.99 5.45 -6.25
N LEU A 48 -6.95 5.89 -5.55
CA LEU A 48 -6.88 5.92 -4.10
C LEU A 48 -7.42 7.28 -3.63
N LEU A 49 -8.37 7.27 -2.70
CA LEU A 49 -9.02 8.48 -2.19
C LEU A 49 -8.83 8.54 -0.68
N SER A 50 -8.30 9.67 -0.19
CA SER A 50 -8.29 10.00 1.24
C SER A 50 -9.37 11.05 1.50
N PRO A 51 -10.30 10.84 2.44
CA PRO A 51 -11.18 11.90 2.91
C PRO A 51 -10.36 12.99 3.60
N VAL A 52 -10.85 14.21 3.52
CA VAL A 52 -10.26 15.40 4.17
C VAL A 52 -11.29 16.09 5.06
N GLY A 53 -10.83 16.69 6.16
CA GLY A 53 -11.67 17.44 7.08
C GLY A 53 -12.67 16.60 7.87
N SER A 54 -13.88 17.12 8.07
CA SER A 54 -14.90 16.51 8.95
C SER A 54 -15.51 15.20 8.45
N SER A 55 -15.24 14.82 7.19
CA SER A 55 -15.65 13.53 6.61
C SER A 55 -14.64 12.41 6.85
N TYR A 56 -13.54 12.68 7.54
CA TYR A 56 -12.52 11.69 7.85
C TYR A 56 -13.01 10.70 8.92
N ASP A 57 -13.12 9.42 8.53
CA ASP A 57 -13.55 8.32 9.40
C ASP A 57 -12.42 7.31 9.70
N GLY A 58 -11.17 7.66 9.38
CA GLY A 58 -10.01 6.79 9.59
C GLY A 58 -9.88 5.67 8.55
N TYR A 59 -10.44 5.84 7.36
CA TYR A 59 -10.29 4.90 6.25
C TYR A 59 -9.81 5.60 4.98
N ILE A 60 -9.04 4.83 4.20
CA ILE A 60 -8.72 5.15 2.82
C ILE A 60 -9.64 4.37 1.91
N TYR A 61 -10.05 5.01 0.83
CA TYR A 61 -11.03 4.48 -0.10
C TYR A 61 -10.40 4.20 -1.46
N SER A 62 -11.05 3.33 -2.23
CA SER A 62 -10.74 3.13 -3.62
C SER A 62 -11.94 3.40 -4.49
N TRP A 63 -11.71 3.93 -5.68
CA TRP A 63 -12.74 4.18 -6.67
C TRP A 63 -12.31 3.64 -8.04
N ARG A 64 -13.28 3.07 -8.76
CA ARG A 64 -13.09 2.55 -10.12
C ARG A 64 -14.18 3.08 -11.05
N PRO A 65 -13.83 3.69 -12.20
CA PRO A 65 -14.81 4.17 -13.16
C PRO A 65 -15.50 3.05 -13.93
N SER A 66 -14.83 1.90 -14.13
CA SER A 66 -15.37 0.79 -14.95
C SER A 66 -16.33 -0.15 -14.20
N GLY A 67 -16.78 0.21 -13.00
CA GLY A 67 -17.69 -0.58 -12.16
C GLY A 67 -19.02 0.12 -11.91
N SER A 68 -19.62 -0.09 -10.74
CA SER A 68 -20.81 0.64 -10.27
C SER A 68 -20.58 2.14 -10.04
N GLY A 69 -19.34 2.60 -10.20
CA GLY A 69 -18.91 3.94 -9.80
C GLY A 69 -18.86 4.13 -8.29
N ALA A 70 -19.06 3.08 -7.50
CA ALA A 70 -19.07 3.15 -6.05
C ALA A 70 -17.67 3.39 -5.49
N VAL A 71 -17.62 4.19 -4.42
CA VAL A 71 -16.45 4.37 -3.57
C VAL A 71 -16.46 3.27 -2.51
N GLU A 72 -15.39 2.49 -2.45
CA GLU A 72 -15.27 1.35 -1.53
C GLU A 72 -14.22 1.61 -0.46
N LYS A 73 -14.47 1.16 0.78
CA LYS A 73 -13.46 1.18 1.85
C LYS A 73 -12.34 0.20 1.51
N LEU A 74 -11.11 0.71 1.42
CA LEU A 74 -9.95 -0.07 1.02
C LEU A 74 -9.17 -0.59 2.23
N MET A 75 -8.74 0.33 3.12
CA MET A 75 -7.97 0.00 4.31
C MET A 75 -8.17 1.07 5.40
N ARG A 76 -7.76 0.75 6.63
CA ARG A 76 -7.68 1.77 7.68
C ARG A 76 -6.53 2.74 7.40
N ASP A 77 -6.73 3.97 7.83
CA ASP A 77 -5.68 4.97 7.90
C ASP A 77 -4.99 4.85 9.26
N ASP A 78 -3.93 4.04 9.28
CA ASP A 78 -3.09 3.84 10.47
C ASP A 78 -1.85 4.77 10.44
N PHE A 79 -1.88 5.85 9.65
CA PHE A 79 -0.73 6.74 9.42
C PHE A 79 -0.59 7.88 10.45
N GLY A 80 -1.24 7.75 11.61
CA GLY A 80 -1.13 8.71 12.72
C GLY A 80 -2.27 9.72 12.81
N GLY A 81 -3.29 9.60 11.96
CA GLY A 81 -4.47 10.47 11.93
C GLY A 81 -4.15 11.83 11.31
N GLY A 82 -4.77 12.11 10.16
CA GLY A 82 -4.58 13.37 9.44
C GLY A 82 -4.75 13.23 7.94
N GLU A 83 -4.42 14.28 7.18
CA GLU A 83 -4.45 14.20 5.71
C GLU A 83 -3.32 13.30 5.21
N THR A 84 -3.68 12.25 4.46
CA THR A 84 -2.73 11.33 3.84
C THR A 84 -2.67 11.54 2.34
N VAL A 85 -1.44 11.76 1.84
CA VAL A 85 -1.21 12.10 0.44
C VAL A 85 -0.40 10.98 -0.22
N PRO A 86 -0.98 10.23 -1.18
CA PRO A 86 -0.22 9.29 -2.00
C PRO A 86 0.74 10.07 -2.91
N LEU A 87 2.04 9.78 -2.82
CA LEU A 87 3.09 10.49 -3.53
C LEU A 87 3.49 9.83 -4.85
N THR A 88 3.28 8.52 -4.96
CA THR A 88 3.74 7.73 -6.11
C THR A 88 2.59 7.01 -6.78
N LYS A 89 2.78 6.67 -8.05
CA LYS A 89 1.98 5.61 -8.68
C LYS A 89 2.26 4.28 -7.96
N PRO A 90 1.31 3.32 -7.97
CA PRO A 90 1.56 2.00 -7.43
C PRO A 90 2.77 1.34 -8.11
N CYS A 91 3.72 0.86 -7.30
CA CYS A 91 4.89 0.10 -7.75
C CYS A 91 4.77 -1.32 -7.20
N ARG A 92 4.51 -2.31 -8.07
CA ARG A 92 4.24 -3.71 -7.66
C ARG A 92 3.17 -3.82 -6.55
N GLY A 93 2.16 -2.95 -6.60
CA GLY A 93 1.07 -2.90 -5.61
C GLY A 93 1.39 -2.12 -4.33
N LEU A 94 2.61 -1.60 -4.17
CA LEU A 94 3.00 -0.72 -3.07
C LEU A 94 2.81 0.75 -3.44
N VAL A 95 2.42 1.57 -2.47
CA VAL A 95 2.24 3.02 -2.61
C VAL A 95 3.02 3.72 -1.51
N LEU A 96 3.74 4.79 -1.87
CA LEU A 96 4.35 5.69 -0.89
C LEU A 96 3.31 6.74 -0.48
N ILE A 97 3.04 6.83 0.82
CA ILE A 97 2.11 7.79 1.42
C ILE A 97 2.87 8.72 2.35
N ARG A 98 2.50 9.99 2.34
CA ARG A 98 2.96 10.98 3.31
C ARG A 98 1.84 11.31 4.28
N ALA A 99 2.13 11.17 5.57
CA ALA A 99 1.25 11.67 6.63
C ALA A 99 1.61 13.13 6.94
N THR A 100 0.64 14.01 6.89
CA THR A 100 0.85 15.45 7.10
C THR A 100 0.91 15.84 8.57
N ASP A 101 -0.03 15.36 9.38
CA ASP A 101 -0.19 15.80 10.78
C ASP A 101 0.83 15.17 11.74
N GLY A 102 1.18 13.89 11.56
CA GLY A 102 2.24 13.22 12.33
C GLY A 102 3.66 13.46 11.80
N GLY A 103 3.78 13.84 10.53
CA GLY A 103 5.05 13.84 9.79
C GLY A 103 5.55 12.41 9.57
N GLY A 104 5.93 12.11 8.33
CA GLY A 104 6.53 10.82 8.00
C GLY A 104 6.12 10.27 6.65
N TYR A 105 6.88 9.28 6.22
CA TYR A 105 6.65 8.56 4.97
C TYR A 105 6.37 7.10 5.29
N PHE A 106 5.38 6.54 4.61
CA PHE A 106 4.96 5.18 4.80
C PHE A 106 4.91 4.48 3.46
N VAL A 107 5.45 3.27 3.41
CA VAL A 107 5.19 2.35 2.30
C VAL A 107 4.02 1.49 2.73
N CYS A 108 2.95 1.49 1.95
CA CYS A 108 1.78 0.66 2.24
C CYS A 108 1.43 -0.26 1.08
N ASN A 109 0.84 -1.40 1.41
CA ASN A 109 0.15 -2.26 0.47
C ASN A 109 -1.36 -2.10 0.68
N PRO A 110 -2.05 -1.30 -0.15
CA PRO A 110 -3.48 -1.06 0.04
C PRO A 110 -4.36 -2.30 -0.10
N SER A 111 -3.83 -3.37 -0.69
CA SER A 111 -4.56 -4.64 -0.86
C SER A 111 -4.55 -5.52 0.37
N THR A 112 -3.51 -5.45 1.19
CA THR A 112 -3.40 -6.18 2.46
C THR A 112 -3.73 -5.31 3.66
N GLY A 113 -3.68 -3.99 3.50
CA GLY A 113 -3.80 -3.03 4.60
C GLY A 113 -2.52 -2.92 5.43
N GLU A 114 -1.45 -3.60 5.04
CA GLU A 114 -0.16 -3.51 5.74
C GLU A 114 0.53 -2.20 5.39
N SER A 115 1.11 -1.56 6.40
CA SER A 115 1.87 -0.33 6.28
C SER A 115 3.18 -0.44 7.04
N LEU A 116 4.20 0.22 6.52
CA LEU A 116 5.54 0.29 7.11
C LEU A 116 6.00 1.74 7.10
N ALA A 117 6.29 2.28 8.28
CA ALA A 117 6.93 3.59 8.41
C ALA A 117 8.37 3.50 7.88
N LEU A 118 8.75 4.43 7.02
CA LEU A 118 10.14 4.58 6.60
C LEU A 118 10.96 5.17 7.75
N PRO A 119 12.19 4.68 7.98
CA PRO A 119 13.07 5.25 8.99
C PRO A 119 13.43 6.69 8.63
N ASP A 120 13.58 7.52 9.65
CA ASP A 120 14.15 8.87 9.48
C ASP A 120 15.54 8.75 8.86
N SER A 121 15.81 9.50 7.79
CA SER A 121 17.18 9.61 7.28
C SER A 121 18.01 10.55 8.16
N GLU A 122 19.34 10.38 8.20
CA GLU A 122 20.26 11.26 8.94
C GLU A 122 20.14 12.75 8.55
N ALA A 123 19.60 13.05 7.37
CA ALA A 123 19.15 14.39 7.00
C ALA A 123 17.65 14.56 7.35
N PRO A 124 17.25 15.62 8.09
CA PRO A 124 15.89 15.80 8.56
C PRO A 124 14.98 16.26 7.42
N LEU A 125 14.52 15.34 6.59
CA LEU A 125 13.40 15.59 5.69
C LEU A 125 12.09 15.28 6.42
N LYS A 126 11.76 16.20 7.34
CA LYS A 126 10.41 16.54 7.84
C LYS A 126 9.62 15.42 8.53
N MET A 127 10.10 14.91 9.68
CA MET A 127 9.20 14.63 10.81
C MET A 127 9.11 15.91 11.65
N THR A 128 7.95 16.57 11.68
CA THR A 128 7.72 17.73 12.55
C THR A 128 7.09 17.35 13.90
N PHE A 129 6.72 16.09 14.13
CA PHE A 129 6.18 15.70 15.44
C PHE A 129 6.57 14.26 15.81
N ARG A 130 7.57 14.12 16.70
CA ARG A 130 7.69 12.91 17.51
C ARG A 130 6.59 12.98 18.55
N ARG A 131 5.58 12.11 18.45
CA ARG A 131 4.66 11.88 19.57
C ARG A 131 5.40 10.97 20.54
N ASP A 132 5.94 11.56 21.61
CA ASP A 132 6.54 10.80 22.72
C ASP A 132 5.54 9.75 23.19
N GLY A 133 5.80 8.47 22.88
CA GLY A 133 4.96 7.35 23.33
C GLY A 133 4.77 6.18 22.36
N LEU A 134 5.08 6.33 21.06
CA LEU A 134 5.24 5.16 20.18
C LEU A 134 6.73 4.93 19.94
N GLU A 135 7.31 3.95 20.65
CA GLU A 135 8.56 3.35 20.21
C GLU A 135 8.32 2.72 18.83
N LEU A 136 8.65 3.46 17.77
CA LEU A 136 8.81 2.86 16.46
C LEU A 136 10.02 1.93 16.55
N PRO A 137 9.91 0.66 16.12
CA PRO A 137 11.03 -0.25 16.15
C PRO A 137 12.12 0.32 15.22
N PHE A 138 13.17 0.85 15.84
CA PHE A 138 14.42 1.16 15.17
C PHE A 138 14.87 -0.14 14.49
N TYR A 139 14.75 -0.21 13.17
CA TYR A 139 15.35 -1.31 12.43
C TYR A 139 16.87 -1.15 12.52
N ARG A 140 17.46 -1.96 13.41
CA ARG A 140 18.89 -2.23 13.45
C ARG A 140 19.28 -2.73 12.06
N ARG A 141 20.24 -2.03 11.44
CA ARG A 141 20.94 -2.41 10.20
C ARG A 141 21.05 -3.93 10.10
N ASP A 142 20.41 -4.51 9.09
CA ASP A 142 20.78 -5.77 8.42
C ASP A 142 19.73 -6.13 7.35
N MET A 143 19.62 -5.32 6.29
CA MET A 143 19.20 -5.87 4.99
C MET A 143 19.87 -5.11 3.86
N ALA A 144 20.53 -5.89 3.02
CA ALA A 144 21.40 -5.46 1.94
C ALA A 144 20.67 -4.55 0.95
N LEU A 145 21.39 -3.51 0.53
CA LEU A 145 21.09 -2.68 -0.63
C LEU A 145 20.77 -3.57 -1.84
N VAL A 146 19.54 -3.46 -2.35
CA VAL A 146 19.26 -3.85 -3.74
C VAL A 146 19.31 -2.58 -4.57
N THR A 147 20.50 -2.29 -5.08
CA THR A 147 20.73 -1.32 -6.15
C THR A 147 20.02 -1.78 -7.42
N ALA A 148 19.20 -0.89 -8.01
CA ALA A 148 18.66 -1.10 -9.35
C ALA A 148 19.75 -0.74 -10.38
N GLN A 149 20.06 -1.68 -11.28
CA GLN A 149 20.63 -1.43 -12.59
C GLN A 149 19.50 -1.31 -13.61
#